data_AF-A0A2H1IM66-F1
#
_entry.id   AF-A0A2H1IM66-F1
#
_cell.length_a   1.000
_cell.length_b   1.000
_cell.length_c   1.000
_cell.angle_alpha   90.00
_cell.angle_beta   90.00
_cell.angle_gamma   90.00
#
_symmetry.space_group_name_H-M   'P 1'
#
loop_
_entity.id
_entity.type
_entity.pdbx_description
1 polymer ?
#
loop_
_entity_poly.entity_id
_entity_poly.type
_entity_poly.pdbx_seq_one_letter_code
_entity_poly.pdbx_strand_id
1 'polypeptide(L)' 'MVFMDGGVVVEAGPAKDVIGNPQEQRTKDFLSRVLHPGQLG' A
#
# COMPACT_ATOMS: atom_id res chain seq x y z
N MET A 1 -7.41 1.54 8.72
CA MET A 1 -6.35 2.23 7.97
C MET A 1 -6.92 2.70 6.66
N VAL A 2 -6.46 3.85 6.17
CA VAL A 2 -6.82 4.38 4.86
C VAL A 2 -5.52 4.65 4.11
N PHE A 3 -5.41 4.13 2.90
CA PHE A 3 -4.36 4.47 1.94
C PHE A 3 -4.92 5.48 0.94
N MET A 4 -4.21 6.60 0.79
CA MET A 4 -4.59 7.69 -0.10
C MET A 4 -3.44 8.00 -1.04
N ASP A 5 -3.78 8.32 -2.29
CA ASP A 5 -2.81 8.74 -3.29
C ASP A 5 -3.50 9.62 -4.35
N GLY A 6 -2.90 10.77 -4.66
CA GLY A 6 -3.50 11.77 -5.56
C GLY A 6 -4.74 12.47 -4.98
N GLY A 7 -4.86 12.57 -3.66
CA GLY A 7 -5.99 13.24 -3.00
C GLY A 7 -7.28 12.42 -2.92
N VAL A 8 -7.26 11.14 -3.30
CA VAL A 8 -8.41 10.22 -3.21
C VAL A 8 -8.10 9.03 -2.31
N VAL A 9 -9.13 8.44 -1.72
CA VAL A 9 -9.02 7.14 -1.04
C VAL A 9 -8.88 6.06 -2.09
N VAL A 10 -7.76 5.34 -2.06
CA VAL A 10 -7.49 4.22 -2.96
C VAL A 10 -7.91 2.91 -2.30
N GLU A 11 -7.56 2.71 -1.03
CA GLU A 11 -7.90 1.49 -0.30
C GLU A 11 -8.16 1.81 1.18
N ALA A 12 -9.18 1.18 1.77
CA ALA A 12 -9.53 1.36 3.17
C ALA A 12 -10.00 0.05 3.80
N GLY A 13 -9.56 -0.20 5.03
CA GLY A 13 -9.90 -1.44 5.74
C GLY A 13 -9.09 -1.64 7.02
N PRO A 14 -9.19 -2.82 7.66
CA PRO A 14 -8.31 -3.20 8.77
C PRO A 14 -6.84 -3.10 8.33
N ALA A 15 -5.96 -2.58 9.20
CA ALA A 15 -4.55 -2.38 8.83
C ALA A 15 -3.87 -3.69 8.41
N LYS A 16 -4.23 -4.81 9.06
CA LYS A 16 -3.73 -6.15 8.71
C LYS A 16 -4.05 -6.54 7.27
N ASP A 17 -5.18 -6.09 6.73
CA ASP A 17 -5.62 -6.44 5.38
C ASP A 17 -4.97 -5.49 4.38
N VAL A 18 -5.00 -4.17 4.64
CA VAL A 18 -4.39 -3.16 3.75
C VAL A 18 -2.87 -3.33 3.63
N ILE A 19 -2.18 -3.76 4.69
CA ILE A 19 -0.72 -3.96 4.69
C ILE A 19 -0.36 -5.40 4.29
N GLY A 20 -1.07 -6.40 4.82
CA GLY A 20 -0.71 -7.81 4.67
C GLY A 20 -1.31 -8.50 3.45
N ASN A 21 -2.42 -7.98 2.91
CA ASN A 21 -3.08 -8.48 1.72
C ASN A 21 -3.74 -7.32 0.93
N PRO A 22 -2.95 -6.31 0.49
CA PRO A 22 -3.48 -5.18 -0.28
C PRO A 22 -4.19 -5.68 -1.54
N GLN A 23 -5.36 -5.13 -1.85
CA GLN A 23 -6.12 -5.51 -3.04
C GLN A 23 -5.80 -4.61 -4.24
N GLU A 24 -5.57 -3.31 -4.00
CA GLU A 24 -5.32 -2.34 -5.05
C GLU A 24 -3.87 -2.33 -5.53
N GLN A 25 -3.66 -2.21 -6.85
CA GLN A 25 -2.32 -2.24 -7.43
C GLN A 25 -1.44 -1.09 -6.93
N ARG A 26 -2.01 0.12 -6.79
CA ARG A 26 -1.28 1.29 -6.27
C ARG A 26 -0.83 1.09 -4.82
N THR A 27 -1.65 0.43 -3.99
CA THR A 27 -1.27 0.09 -2.61
C THR A 27 -0.12 -0.93 -2.60
N LYS A 28 -0.19 -1.96 -3.46
CA LYS A 28 0.89 -2.97 -3.61
C LYS A 28 2.21 -2.33 -4.02
N ASP A 29 2.19 -1.47 -5.03
CA ASP A 29 3.39 -0.81 -5.56
C ASP A 29 4.04 0.10 -4.50
N PHE A 30 3.22 0.85 -3.75
CA PHE A 30 3.70 1.68 -2.64
C PHE A 30 4.34 0.84 -1.54
N LEU A 31 3.63 -0.18 -1.05
CA LEU A 31 4.11 -1.03 0.04
C LEU A 31 5.37 -1.80 -0.35
N SER A 32 5.49 -2.26 -1.60
CA SER A 32 6.70 -2.91 -2.11
C SER A 32 7.93 -2.02 -1.95
N ARG A 33 7.83 -0.72 -2.24
CA ARG A 33 8.94 0.24 -2.12
C ARG A 33 9.26 0.59 -0.66
N VAL A 34 8.23 0.73 0.18
CA VAL A 34 8.38 1.15 1.57
C VAL A 34 8.85 0.03 2.49
N LEU A 35 8.39 -1.20 2.26
CA LEU A 35 8.75 -2.37 3.07
C LEU A 35 10.08 -3.00 2.63
N HIS A 36 10.52 -2.76 1.38
CA HIS A 36 11.77 -3.28 0.85
C HIS A 36 12.66 -2.18 0.25
N PRO A 37 13.09 -1.19 1.06
CA PRO A 37 13.81 -0.01 0.56
C PRO A 37 15.18 -0.33 -0.06
N GLY A 38 15.77 -1.50 0.23
CA GLY A 38 17.08 -1.93 -0.29
C GLY A 38 17.05 -2.86 -1.50
N GLN A 39 15.86 -3.27 -1.99
CA GLN A 39 15.71 -4.19 -3.14
C GLN A 39 15.48 -3.49 -4.48
N LEU A 40 15.49 -2.15 -4.50
CA LEU A 40 15.40 -1.34 -5.72
C LEU A 40 16.75 -1.20 -6.45
N GLY A 41 17.63 -2.19 -6.31
CA GLY A 41 18.94 -2.28 -6.96
C GLY A 41 18.90 -3.08 -8.26
#